data_AF-A0A955MGU5-F1
#
_entry.id   AF-A0A955MGU5-F1
#
_cell.length_a   1.000
_cell.length_b   1.000
_cell.length_c   1.000
_cell.angle_alpha   90.00
_cell.angle_beta   90.00
_cell.angle_gamma   90.00
#
_symmetry.space_group_name_H-M   'P 1'
#
loop_
_entity.id
_entity.type
_entity.pdbx_description
1 polymer ?
#
loop_
_entity_poly.entity_id
_entity_poly.type
_entity_poly.pdbx_seq_one_letter_code
_entity_poly.pdbx_strand_id
1 'polypeptide(L)'
;MRIPKTNRLLKLLIFMIIVSGCASIPKNLTLEERRQERQEILAKINLEDGIDYAEAEMLSGIYFFSFVSGCGMPGKIIDKGNHWETEMIVGIAAQKMKENLIIDKQTGKMSLKGWPTIFNPMEELVDPDLKAPIIAGPLEE
;
A
#
# COMPACT_ATOMS: atom_id res chain seq x y z
N MET A 1 11.28 17.36 50.42
CA MET A 1 10.43 17.74 49.27
C MET A 1 9.92 16.45 48.61
N ARG A 2 8.67 16.05 48.86
CA ARG A 2 8.08 14.80 48.33
C ARG A 2 7.46 15.07 46.96
N ILE A 3 8.03 14.49 45.90
CA ILE A 3 7.46 14.55 44.55
C ILE A 3 6.16 13.71 44.56
N PRO A 4 4.99 14.29 44.23
CA PRO A 4 3.73 13.55 44.29
C PRO A 4 3.69 12.42 43.25
N LYS A 5 3.25 11.22 43.69
CA LYS A 5 3.17 9.98 42.88
C LYS A 5 2.16 10.06 41.71
N THR A 6 1.42 11.15 41.58
CA THR A 6 0.42 11.39 40.52
C THR A 6 1.02 11.55 39.12
N ASN A 7 2.32 11.85 39.02
CA ASN A 7 3.01 12.02 37.73
C ASN A 7 3.33 10.69 37.01
N ARG A 8 3.26 9.53 37.68
CA ARG A 8 3.53 8.22 37.02
C ARG A 8 2.30 7.69 36.29
N LEU A 9 1.11 7.84 36.87
CA LEU A 9 -0.14 7.37 36.25
C LEU A 9 -0.49 8.20 35.00
N LEU A 10 -0.30 9.52 35.07
CA LEU A 10 -0.56 10.42 33.93
C LEU A 10 0.39 10.14 32.76
N LYS A 11 1.67 9.86 33.04
CA LYS A 11 2.65 9.49 31.99
C LYS A 11 2.33 8.13 31.35
N LEU A 12 1.87 7.15 32.14
CA LEU A 12 1.42 5.85 31.61
C LEU A 12 0.17 5.99 30.74
N LEU A 13 -0.79 6.82 31.15
CA LEU A 13 -2.00 7.10 30.36
C LEU A 13 -1.69 7.80 29.03
N ILE A 14 -0.81 8.80 29.03
CA ILE A 14 -0.39 9.49 27.80
C ILE A 14 0.36 8.52 26.86
N PHE A 15 1.23 7.67 27.40
CA PHE A 15 1.91 6.65 26.60
C PHE A 15 0.93 5.63 26.00
N MET A 16 -0.11 5.22 26.73
CA MET A 16 -1.13 4.28 26.22
C MET A 16 -1.98 4.87 25.08
N ILE A 17 -2.30 6.18 25.15
CA ILE A 17 -3.04 6.88 24.09
C ILE A 17 -2.19 6.99 22.82
N ILE A 18 -0.88 7.23 22.94
CA ILE A 18 0.04 7.31 21.79
C ILE A 18 0.23 5.93 21.13
N VAL A 19 0.28 4.85 21.91
CA VAL A 19 0.42 3.48 21.36
C VAL A 19 -0.89 2.98 20.72
N SER A 20 -2.05 3.56 21.09
CA SER A 20 -3.36 3.20 20.51
C SER A 20 -3.68 3.94 19.19
N GLY A 21 -2.76 4.77 18.68
CA GLY A 21 -2.98 5.63 17.52
C GLY A 21 -3.13 4.94 16.15
N CYS A 22 -2.99 3.61 16.06
CA CYS A 22 -3.23 2.85 14.82
C CYS A 22 -4.65 2.26 14.73
N ALA A 23 -5.65 2.86 15.38
CA ALA A 23 -7.02 2.38 15.36
C ALA A 23 -7.95 3.23 14.48
N SER A 24 -7.49 3.62 13.28
CA SER A 24 -8.43 3.81 12.17
C SER A 24 -8.73 2.42 11.61
N ILE A 25 -9.56 1.65 12.33
CA ILE A 25 -10.09 0.39 11.82
C ILE A 25 -10.83 0.76 10.52
N PRO A 26 -10.38 0.31 9.34
CA PRO A 26 -11.05 0.63 8.09
C PRO A 26 -12.50 0.13 8.18
N LYS A 27 -13.41 0.76 7.42
CA LYS A 27 -14.75 0.21 7.18
C LYS A 27 -14.60 -1.30 6.95
N ASN A 28 -15.39 -2.11 7.65
CA ASN A 28 -15.55 -3.53 7.34
C ASN A 28 -16.29 -3.63 6.01
N LEU A 29 -15.61 -3.25 4.92
CA LEU A 29 -16.11 -3.40 3.57
C LEU A 29 -16.23 -4.90 3.32
N THR A 30 -17.40 -5.29 2.84
CA THR A 30 -17.61 -6.60 2.25
C THR A 30 -16.65 -6.82 1.08
N LEU A 31 -16.44 -8.08 0.71
CA LEU A 31 -15.60 -8.40 -0.46
C LEU A 31 -16.13 -7.72 -1.73
N GLU A 32 -17.45 -7.68 -1.89
CA GLU A 32 -18.09 -7.05 -3.04
C GLU A 32 -17.90 -5.54 -3.06
N GLU A 33 -18.00 -4.84 -1.92
CA GLU A 33 -17.72 -3.41 -1.87
C GLU A 33 -16.25 -3.10 -2.22
N ARG A 34 -15.29 -3.93 -1.78
CA ARG A 34 -13.88 -3.78 -2.17
C ARG A 34 -13.64 -4.03 -3.66
N ARG A 35 -14.32 -5.03 -4.23
CA ARG A 35 -14.27 -5.32 -5.66
C ARG A 35 -14.85 -4.16 -6.46
N GLN A 36 -15.99 -3.62 -6.03
CA GLN A 36 -16.64 -2.48 -6.66
C GLN A 36 -15.77 -1.23 -6.59
N GLU A 37 -15.26 -0.86 -5.41
CA GLU A 37 -14.37 0.32 -5.25
C GLU A 37 -13.15 0.21 -6.18
N ARG A 38 -12.56 -0.97 -6.28
CA ARG A 38 -11.44 -1.21 -7.18
C ARG A 38 -11.84 -1.07 -8.66
N GLN A 39 -12.97 -1.64 -9.06
CA GLN A 39 -13.49 -1.48 -10.42
C GLN A 39 -13.75 -0.02 -10.76
N GLU A 40 -14.29 0.76 -9.81
CA GLU A 40 -14.52 2.21 -9.99
C GLU A 40 -13.21 2.99 -10.13
N ILE A 41 -12.13 2.57 -9.46
CA ILE A 41 -10.80 3.17 -9.64
C ILE A 41 -10.22 2.78 -11.00
N LEU A 42 -10.24 1.49 -11.35
CA LEU A 42 -9.71 1.01 -12.63
C LEU A 42 -10.45 1.62 -13.82
N ALA A 43 -11.76 1.84 -13.71
CA ALA A 43 -12.56 2.50 -14.75
C ALA A 43 -12.16 3.95 -15.05
N LYS A 44 -11.34 4.58 -14.19
CA LYS A 44 -10.79 5.93 -14.40
C LYS A 44 -9.45 5.93 -15.13
N ILE A 45 -8.84 4.75 -15.31
CA ILE A 45 -7.53 4.62 -15.95
C ILE A 45 -7.73 4.40 -17.44
N ASN A 46 -7.06 5.22 -18.24
CA ASN A 46 -7.00 5.05 -19.68
C ASN A 46 -5.61 4.51 -20.06
N LEU A 47 -5.56 3.31 -20.65
CA LEU A 47 -4.28 2.74 -21.10
C LEU A 47 -3.88 3.25 -22.50
N GLU A 48 -4.82 3.83 -23.26
CA GLU A 48 -4.58 4.19 -24.67
C GLU A 48 -3.71 5.45 -24.82
N ASP A 49 -3.77 6.39 -23.87
CA ASP A 49 -2.92 7.59 -23.81
C ASP A 49 -1.68 7.40 -22.93
N GLY A 50 -1.57 6.25 -22.27
CA GLY A 50 -0.51 5.90 -21.35
C GLY A 50 -0.72 6.46 -19.96
N ILE A 51 -0.07 5.81 -18.99
CA ILE A 51 -0.22 6.06 -17.56
C ILE A 51 0.36 7.41 -17.18
N ASP A 52 -0.49 8.30 -16.70
CA ASP A 52 -0.09 9.56 -16.10
C ASP A 52 0.32 9.40 -14.62
N TYR A 53 0.68 10.50 -13.96
CA TYR A 53 1.09 10.48 -12.56
C TYR A 53 -0.02 10.01 -11.61
N ALA A 54 -1.25 10.47 -11.82
CA ALA A 54 -2.39 10.16 -10.96
C ALA A 54 -2.80 8.69 -11.12
N GLU A 55 -2.78 8.17 -12.34
CA GLU A 55 -3.02 6.77 -12.64
C GLU A 55 -1.93 5.87 -12.04
N ALA A 56 -0.66 6.29 -12.11
CA ALA A 56 0.44 5.59 -11.46
C ALA A 56 0.26 5.53 -9.93
N GLU A 57 -0.20 6.62 -9.31
CA GLU A 57 -0.52 6.66 -7.88
C GLU A 57 -1.64 5.67 -7.55
N MET A 58 -2.73 5.67 -8.32
CA MET A 58 -3.86 4.75 -8.14
C MET A 58 -3.43 3.28 -8.31
N LEU A 59 -2.68 2.95 -9.37
CA LEU A 59 -2.17 1.61 -9.64
C LEU A 59 -1.23 1.12 -8.53
N SER A 60 -0.33 1.98 -8.05
CA SER A 60 0.58 1.64 -6.96
C SER A 60 -0.16 1.31 -5.66
N GLY A 61 -1.23 2.05 -5.35
CA GLY A 61 -2.09 1.81 -4.20
C GLY A 61 -2.79 0.45 -4.31
N ILE A 62 -3.43 0.18 -5.46
CA ILE A 62 -4.10 -1.10 -5.70
C ILE A 62 -3.11 -2.26 -5.58
N TYR A 63 -1.93 -2.14 -6.17
CA TYR A 63 -0.89 -3.16 -6.09
C TYR A 63 -0.45 -3.40 -4.63
N PHE A 64 -0.16 -2.32 -3.89
CA PHE A 64 0.24 -2.41 -2.49
C PHE A 64 -0.81 -3.13 -1.65
N PHE A 65 -2.07 -2.71 -1.71
CA PHE A 65 -3.14 -3.32 -0.91
C PHE A 65 -3.49 -4.75 -1.35
N SER A 66 -3.24 -5.10 -2.61
CA SER A 66 -3.52 -6.45 -3.13
C SER A 66 -2.42 -7.44 -2.78
N PHE A 67 -1.15 -7.05 -2.91
CA PHE A 67 -0.04 -7.99 -2.84
C PHE A 67 0.84 -7.77 -1.63
N VAL A 68 1.26 -6.54 -1.34
CA VAL A 68 2.18 -6.25 -0.23
C VAL A 68 1.45 -6.31 1.11
N SER A 69 0.32 -5.61 1.21
CA SER A 69 -0.56 -5.52 2.38
C SER A 69 0.15 -5.04 3.66
N GLY A 70 -0.62 -4.94 4.76
CA GLY A 70 -0.12 -4.55 6.08
C GLY A 70 -0.15 -3.03 6.36
N CYS A 71 0.53 -2.63 7.43
CA CYS A 71 0.68 -1.22 7.81
C CYS A 71 1.72 -0.58 6.89
N GLY A 72 1.30 0.34 6.04
CA GLY A 72 2.18 0.95 5.05
C GLY A 72 1.42 1.60 3.91
N MET A 73 2.17 2.06 2.91
CA MET A 73 1.65 2.66 1.69
C MET A 73 2.73 2.75 0.61
N PRO A 74 2.36 2.93 -0.67
CA PRO A 74 3.29 3.43 -1.67
C PRO A 74 3.84 4.80 -1.26
N GLY A 75 5.11 5.02 -1.56
CA GLY A 75 5.79 6.30 -1.43
C GLY A 75 5.52 7.21 -2.61
N LYS A 76 6.45 8.14 -2.83
CA LYS A 76 6.33 9.11 -3.93
C LYS A 76 6.56 8.43 -5.28
N ILE A 77 5.64 8.63 -6.22
CA ILE A 77 5.83 8.31 -7.64
C ILE A 77 6.92 9.20 -8.25
N ILE A 78 7.89 8.60 -8.94
CA ILE A 78 9.02 9.25 -9.62
C ILE A 78 9.00 8.88 -11.11
N ASP A 79 9.10 9.89 -11.97
CA ASP A 79 9.25 9.70 -13.41
C ASP A 79 10.66 9.22 -13.78
N LYS A 80 10.77 8.12 -14.53
CA LYS A 80 12.03 7.58 -15.06
C LYS A 80 12.07 7.52 -16.59
N GLY A 81 11.20 8.27 -17.26
CA GLY A 81 11.07 8.30 -18.72
C GLY A 81 9.99 7.35 -19.19
N ASN A 82 10.35 6.08 -19.42
CA ASN A 82 9.42 5.06 -19.95
C ASN A 82 8.62 4.32 -18.87
N HIS A 83 8.93 4.54 -17.59
CA HIS A 83 8.22 3.95 -16.46
C HIS A 83 8.14 4.93 -15.29
N TRP A 84 7.21 4.66 -14.39
CA TRP A 84 7.15 5.21 -13.06
C TRP A 84 7.85 4.28 -12.08
N GLU A 85 8.53 4.86 -11.09
CA GLU A 85 9.03 4.15 -9.92
C GLU A 85 8.39 4.67 -8.64
N THR A 86 8.10 3.78 -7.70
CA THR A 86 7.72 4.18 -6.35
C THR A 86 8.29 3.24 -5.30
N GLU A 87 8.76 3.83 -4.20
CA GLU A 87 9.20 3.09 -3.03
C GLU A 87 7.98 2.50 -2.33
N MET A 88 8.08 1.28 -1.80
CA MET A 88 7.03 0.72 -0.95
C MET A 88 7.43 0.88 0.52
N ILE A 89 6.53 1.43 1.34
CA ILE A 89 6.78 1.66 2.76
C ILE A 89 5.93 0.68 3.56
N VAL A 90 6.56 -0.09 4.45
CA VAL A 90 5.91 -1.15 5.23
C VAL A 90 6.31 -1.11 6.71
N GLY A 91 5.45 -1.68 7.55
CA GLY A 91 5.65 -1.82 8.98
C GLY A 91 5.37 -0.55 9.79
N ILE A 92 5.27 -0.74 11.10
CA ILE A 92 4.97 0.34 12.07
C ILE A 92 6.06 1.44 12.06
N ALA A 93 7.28 1.07 11.71
CA ALA A 93 8.42 1.99 11.64
C ALA A 93 8.58 2.68 10.27
N ALA A 94 7.61 2.52 9.34
CA ALA A 94 7.64 3.09 8.00
C ALA A 94 8.96 2.77 7.25
N GLN A 95 9.37 1.51 7.28
CA GLN A 95 10.58 1.06 6.61
C GLN A 95 10.36 1.00 5.11
N LYS A 96 11.31 1.54 4.34
CA LYS A 96 11.32 1.39 2.89
C LYS A 96 11.72 -0.03 2.52
N MET A 97 10.96 -0.63 1.63
CA MET A 97 11.38 -1.86 0.97
C MET A 97 12.64 -1.61 0.15
N LYS A 98 13.47 -2.64 0.03
CA LYS A 98 14.75 -2.56 -0.70
C LYS A 98 14.57 -2.29 -2.19
N GLU A 99 13.45 -2.72 -2.74
CA GLU A 99 13.16 -2.71 -4.18
C GLU A 99 11.94 -1.79 -4.43
N ASN A 100 11.96 -1.08 -5.55
CA ASN A 100 10.86 -0.19 -5.95
C ASN A 100 9.83 -0.96 -6.79
N LEU A 101 8.57 -0.54 -6.71
CA LEU A 101 7.56 -0.91 -7.69
C LEU A 101 7.84 -0.14 -8.97
N ILE A 102 7.88 -0.86 -10.09
CA ILE A 102 8.02 -0.30 -11.43
C ILE A 102 6.67 -0.40 -12.13
N ILE A 103 6.20 0.69 -12.74
CA ILE A 103 4.97 0.76 -13.54
C ILE A 103 5.31 1.26 -14.94
N ASP A 104 5.12 0.43 -15.95
CA ASP A 104 5.35 0.81 -17.35
C ASP A 104 4.33 1.86 -17.80
N LYS A 105 4.79 2.94 -18.44
CA LYS A 105 3.91 4.05 -18.81
C LYS A 105 2.97 3.74 -19.97
N GLN A 106 3.29 2.78 -20.83
CA GLN A 106 2.43 2.48 -21.99
C GLN A 106 1.39 1.42 -21.67
N THR A 107 1.76 0.45 -20.83
CA THR A 107 0.97 -0.76 -20.63
C THR A 107 0.33 -0.83 -19.24
N GLY A 108 0.80 0.00 -18.30
CA GLY A 108 0.42 -0.15 -16.88
C GLY A 108 0.94 -1.44 -16.25
N LYS A 109 1.84 -2.18 -16.91
CA LYS A 109 2.48 -3.37 -16.36
C LYS A 109 3.21 -2.99 -15.07
N MET A 110 2.99 -3.76 -14.02
CA MET A 110 3.58 -3.54 -12.71
C MET A 110 4.47 -4.69 -12.27
N SER A 111 5.64 -4.39 -11.74
CA SER A 111 6.53 -5.40 -11.17
C SER A 111 7.27 -4.88 -9.95
N LEU A 112 7.26 -5.68 -8.88
CA LEU A 112 8.09 -5.50 -7.70
C LEU A 112 8.86 -6.80 -7.47
N LYS A 113 10.17 -6.73 -7.30
CA LYS A 113 11.02 -7.92 -7.21
C LYS A 113 10.64 -8.76 -5.98
N GLY A 114 10.38 -10.05 -6.20
CA GLY A 114 9.91 -10.97 -5.16
C GLY A 114 8.38 -11.02 -5.00
N TRP A 115 7.64 -10.25 -5.80
CA TRP A 115 6.18 -10.16 -5.76
C TRP A 115 5.56 -10.44 -7.14
N PRO A 116 4.24 -10.69 -7.23
CA PRO A 116 3.57 -10.93 -8.50
C PRO A 116 3.78 -9.79 -9.51
N THR A 117 4.05 -10.15 -10.77
CA THR A 117 4.05 -9.18 -11.87
C THR A 117 2.66 -9.14 -12.48
N ILE A 118 2.14 -7.94 -12.68
CA ILE A 118 0.84 -7.70 -13.32
C ILE A 118 1.11 -7.22 -14.74
N PHE A 119 0.65 -7.97 -15.74
CA PHE A 119 0.87 -7.63 -17.15
C PHE A 119 -0.26 -6.77 -17.71
N ASN A 120 -1.49 -7.05 -17.31
CA ASN A 120 -2.67 -6.28 -17.66
C ASN A 120 -3.45 -5.89 -16.40
N PRO A 121 -3.33 -4.62 -15.92
CA PRO A 121 -4.00 -4.20 -14.70
C PRO A 121 -5.53 -4.26 -14.80
N MET A 122 -6.10 -4.11 -15.99
CA MET A 122 -7.55 -4.09 -16.21
C MET A 122 -8.19 -5.47 -16.14
N GLU A 123 -7.40 -6.53 -16.27
CA GLU A 123 -7.87 -7.92 -16.17
C GLU A 123 -7.47 -8.53 -14.82
N GLU A 124 -6.21 -8.35 -14.42
CA GLU A 124 -5.61 -9.08 -13.31
C GLU A 124 -5.90 -8.43 -11.95
N LEU A 125 -6.22 -7.14 -11.88
CA LEU A 125 -6.56 -6.50 -10.61
C LEU A 125 -8.05 -6.59 -10.27
N VAL A 126 -8.91 -6.99 -11.21
CA VAL A 126 -10.37 -7.01 -11.01
C VAL A 126 -10.83 -8.06 -10.01
N ASP A 127 -10.07 -9.17 -9.84
CA ASP A 127 -10.44 -10.23 -8.91
C ASP A 127 -9.58 -10.21 -7.63
N PRO A 128 -10.15 -9.87 -6.45
CA PRO A 128 -9.44 -9.91 -5.17
C PRO A 128 -9.08 -11.34 -4.71
N ASP A 129 -9.65 -12.38 -5.33
CA ASP A 129 -9.33 -13.78 -5.03
C ASP A 129 -8.09 -14.29 -5.77
N LEU A 130 -7.44 -13.43 -6.59
CA LEU A 130 -6.08 -13.67 -7.06
C LEU A 130 -5.20 -13.70 -5.81
N LYS A 131 -4.99 -14.92 -5.29
CA LYS A 131 -4.21 -15.23 -4.12
C LYS A 131 -2.96 -14.37 -4.15
N ALA A 132 -2.93 -13.29 -3.37
CA ALA A 132 -1.67 -12.83 -2.83
C ALA A 132 -1.04 -14.11 -2.29
N PRO A 133 0.14 -14.52 -2.78
CA PRO A 133 0.85 -15.57 -2.08
C PRO A 133 0.83 -15.14 -0.62
N ILE A 134 0.28 -15.99 0.26
CA ILE A 134 0.43 -15.83 1.70
C ILE A 134 1.91 -16.10 1.96
N ILE A 135 2.75 -15.19 1.50
CA ILE A 135 4.17 -15.14 1.74
C ILE A 135 4.30 -13.88 2.56
N ALA A 136 3.88 -14.00 3.81
CA ALA A 136 4.69 -13.48 4.89
C ALA A 136 6.07 -14.17 4.79
N GLY A 137 6.87 -13.74 3.81
CA GLY A 137 8.28 -14.10 3.66
C GLY A 137 9.10 -13.04 4.39
N PRO A 138 10.23 -13.42 4.98
CA PRO A 138 10.71 -12.81 6.20
C PRO A 138 11.16 -11.37 5.95
N LEU A 139 10.77 -10.49 6.87
CA LEU A 139 11.58 -9.33 7.22
C LEU A 139 12.90 -9.91 7.75
N GLU A 140 13.86 -10.21 6.87
CA GLU A 140 15.21 -10.57 7.32
C GLU A 140 15.86 -9.34 7.94
N GLU A 141 16.42 -9.58 9.13
CA GLU A 141 16.92 -8.66 10.17
C GLU A 141 18.08 -7.75 9.73
#